data_AF-A0A5Q4BD98-F1
#
_entry.id   AF-A0A5Q4BD98-F1
#
_cell.length_a   1.000
_cell.length_b   1.000
_cell.length_c   1.000
_cell.angle_alpha   90.00
_cell.angle_beta   90.00
_cell.angle_gamma   90.00
#
_symmetry.space_group_name_H-M   'P 1'
#
loop_
_entity.id
_entity.type
_entity.pdbx_description
1 polymer ?
#
loop_
_entity_poly.entity_id
_entity_poly.type
_entity_poly.pdbx_seq_one_letter_code
_entity_poly.pdbx_strand_id
1 'polypeptide(L)'
;MEYYGQEALNLFVAEGNLRDRALRGAIKSKILHFFDCMDKEDWEGVGRHLRSDARLFYKLCTPGDIHSGIESILSQLMEGTISGQKTVQKLLLVDRGRVTCYVAQFWMQTVEDGEDPFSSESRLVFVIDLDEQQQIRRIEIRDDENEDLVHEGDEFMMGRVVEAAEKDAMRLVDRI
;
A
#
# COMPACT_ATOMS: atom_id res chain seq x y z
N MET A 1 21.77 -2.39 -18.71
CA MET A 1 22.32 -1.72 -17.52
C MET A 1 21.15 -0.96 -16.94
N GLU A 2 20.54 -1.48 -15.87
CA GLU A 2 19.37 -0.89 -15.24
C GLU A 2 19.83 0.06 -14.13
N TYR A 3 19.31 1.29 -14.13
CA TYR A 3 19.63 2.31 -13.15
C TYR A 3 18.51 2.39 -12.11
N TYR A 4 18.87 2.46 -10.82
CA TYR A 4 17.92 2.53 -9.70
C TYR A 4 18.16 3.80 -8.88
N GLY A 5 17.11 4.32 -8.24
CA GLY A 5 17.21 5.40 -7.25
C GLY A 5 17.58 6.78 -7.82
N GLN A 6 18.41 7.52 -7.08
CA GLN A 6 18.73 8.94 -7.35
C GLN A 6 19.46 9.16 -8.70
N GLU A 7 20.18 8.15 -9.19
CA GLU A 7 20.86 8.21 -10.50
C GLU A 7 19.87 8.20 -11.66
N ALA A 8 18.81 7.39 -11.56
CA ALA A 8 17.72 7.42 -12.52
C ALA A 8 16.97 8.77 -12.48
N LEU A 9 16.90 9.38 -11.29
CA LEU A 9 16.30 10.71 -11.07
C LEU A 9 17.12 11.85 -11.68
N ASN A 10 18.46 11.77 -11.60
CA ASN A 10 19.35 12.77 -12.20
C ASN A 10 19.38 12.68 -13.72
N LEU A 11 19.25 11.48 -14.29
CA LEU A 11 19.09 11.25 -15.73
C LEU A 11 17.73 11.75 -16.26
N PHE A 12 16.68 11.69 -15.45
CA PHE A 12 15.34 12.20 -15.76
C PHE A 12 15.31 13.72 -16.05
N VAL A 13 16.04 14.53 -15.25
CA VAL A 13 16.09 15.99 -15.43
C VAL A 13 16.80 16.37 -16.74
N ALA A 14 17.70 15.51 -17.25
CA ALA A 14 18.54 15.80 -18.40
C ALA A 14 17.90 15.50 -19.77
N GLU A 15 16.98 14.53 -19.88
CA GLU A 15 16.63 13.95 -21.21
C GLU A 15 15.15 14.05 -21.66
N GLY A 16 14.25 14.60 -20.85
CA GLY A 16 12.97 15.21 -21.29
C GLY A 16 11.94 14.37 -22.07
N ASN A 17 12.20 13.13 -22.49
CA ASN A 17 11.24 12.36 -23.30
C ASN A 17 11.47 10.83 -23.38
N LEU A 18 12.40 10.25 -22.62
CA LEU A 18 12.60 8.80 -22.61
C LEU A 18 11.79 8.08 -21.50
N ARG A 19 10.54 7.81 -21.88
CA ARG A 19 9.73 6.60 -21.61
C ARG A 19 9.07 6.48 -20.22
N ASP A 20 7.74 6.61 -20.24
CA ASP A 20 6.77 6.17 -19.20
C ASP A 20 7.18 4.88 -18.45
N ARG A 21 7.88 3.95 -19.12
CA ARG A 21 8.32 2.67 -18.55
C ARG A 21 9.32 2.81 -17.38
N ALA A 22 10.26 3.76 -17.43
CA ALA A 22 11.22 3.96 -16.33
C ALA A 22 10.56 4.63 -15.12
N LEU A 23 9.68 5.61 -15.37
CA LEU A 23 8.85 6.27 -14.37
C LEU A 23 7.94 5.28 -13.64
N ARG A 24 7.35 4.31 -14.34
CA ARG A 24 6.55 3.24 -13.72
C ARG A 24 7.34 2.43 -12.70
N GLY A 25 8.61 2.12 -12.97
CA GLY A 25 9.46 1.38 -12.03
C GLY A 25 9.74 2.17 -10.74
N ALA A 26 10.10 3.44 -10.87
CA ALA A 26 10.33 4.33 -9.72
C ALA A 26 9.06 4.53 -8.89
N ILE A 27 7.92 4.80 -9.54
CA ILE A 27 6.63 4.93 -8.86
C ILE A 27 6.26 3.63 -8.15
N LYS A 28 6.40 2.47 -8.82
CA LYS A 28 6.15 1.17 -8.19
C LYS A 28 6.98 0.98 -6.92
N SER A 29 8.30 1.21 -7.00
CA SER A 29 9.18 1.10 -5.84
C SER A 29 8.79 2.05 -4.71
N LYS A 30 8.38 3.28 -5.03
CA LYS A 30 7.93 4.26 -4.04
C LYS A 30 6.66 3.79 -3.33
N ILE A 31 5.68 3.27 -4.07
CA ILE A 31 4.42 2.77 -3.51
C ILE A 31 4.66 1.52 -2.65
N LEU A 32 5.54 0.62 -3.07
CA LEU A 32 5.93 -0.53 -2.24
C LEU A 32 6.58 -0.07 -0.92
N HIS A 33 7.46 0.94 -0.98
CA HIS A 33 8.06 1.51 0.22
C HIS A 33 7.03 2.22 1.11
N PHE A 34 6.00 2.86 0.54
CA PHE A 34 4.91 3.46 1.31
C PHE A 34 4.16 2.40 2.15
N PHE A 35 3.82 1.25 1.57
CA PHE A 35 3.18 0.15 2.31
C PHE A 35 4.14 -0.50 3.32
N ASP A 36 5.43 -0.67 2.98
CA ASP A 36 6.44 -1.17 3.92
C ASP A 36 6.60 -0.26 5.15
N CYS A 37 6.56 1.07 4.96
CA CYS A 37 6.52 2.01 6.08
C CYS A 37 5.26 1.81 6.94
N MET A 38 4.09 1.57 6.35
CA MET A 38 2.87 1.30 7.12
C MET A 38 2.99 0.01 7.93
N ASP A 39 3.42 -1.10 7.31
CA ASP A 39 3.56 -2.40 7.97
C ASP A 39 4.63 -2.40 9.08
N LYS A 40 5.61 -1.49 9.00
CA LYS A 40 6.65 -1.26 10.02
C LYS A 40 6.28 -0.19 11.03
N GLU A 41 5.09 0.41 10.91
CA GLU A 41 4.64 1.54 11.75
C GLU A 41 5.61 2.74 11.70
N ASP A 42 6.36 2.91 10.60
CA ASP A 42 7.22 4.06 10.32
C ASP A 42 6.38 5.24 9.79
N TRP A 43 5.60 5.85 10.70
CA TRP A 43 4.68 6.95 10.37
C TRP A 43 5.37 8.19 9.84
N GLU A 44 6.61 8.45 10.28
CA GLU A 44 7.44 9.52 9.71
C GLU A 44 7.79 9.19 8.24
N GLY A 45 8.19 7.95 7.96
CA GLY A 45 8.41 7.42 6.62
C GLY A 45 7.17 7.52 5.72
N VAL A 46 5.99 7.16 6.24
CA VAL A 46 4.71 7.34 5.54
C VAL A 46 4.50 8.82 5.19
N GLY A 47 4.68 9.71 6.17
CA GLY A 47 4.51 11.16 6.00
C GLY A 47 5.40 11.77 4.91
N ARG A 48 6.65 11.28 4.76
CA ARG A 48 7.59 11.74 3.71
C ARG A 48 7.09 11.47 2.28
N HIS A 49 6.17 10.53 2.09
CA HIS A 49 5.57 10.27 0.76
C HIS A 49 4.44 11.23 0.42
N LEU A 50 3.81 11.84 1.44
CA LEU A 50 2.63 12.67 1.29
C LEU A 50 2.99 14.10 0.89
N ARG A 51 2.14 14.69 0.05
CA ARG A 51 2.15 16.14 -0.20
C ARG A 51 1.55 16.86 1.02
N SER A 52 1.96 18.10 1.26
CA SER A 52 1.50 18.87 2.43
C SER A 52 -0.02 19.07 2.49
N ASP A 53 -0.68 19.18 1.34
CA ASP A 53 -2.13 19.31 1.18
C ASP A 53 -2.79 18.01 0.67
N ALA A 54 -2.17 16.85 0.90
CA ALA A 54 -2.70 15.57 0.51
C ALA A 54 -4.10 15.31 1.10
N ARG A 55 -4.86 14.43 0.45
CA ARG A 55 -6.19 14.02 0.92
C ARG A 55 -6.33 12.51 0.94
N LEU A 56 -6.94 11.99 1.99
CA LEU A 56 -7.38 10.60 2.09
C LEU A 56 -8.91 10.54 2.02
N PHE A 57 -9.42 9.66 1.17
CA PHE A 57 -10.83 9.33 1.03
C PHE A 57 -11.02 7.87 1.48
N TYR A 58 -11.61 7.65 2.65
CA TYR A 58 -11.64 6.34 3.29
C TYR A 58 -13.05 5.74 3.29
N LYS A 59 -13.35 4.71 2.50
CA LYS A 59 -14.70 4.08 2.41
C LYS A 59 -15.82 4.99 1.85
N LEU A 60 -15.74 6.31 2.01
CA LEU A 60 -16.65 7.32 1.45
C LEU A 60 -18.12 7.10 1.83
N CYS A 61 -18.39 6.53 3.00
CA CYS A 61 -19.74 6.34 3.51
C CYS A 61 -20.34 7.66 4.03
N THR A 62 -19.49 8.56 4.55
CA THR A 62 -19.89 9.87 5.08
C THR A 62 -18.88 10.97 4.71
N PRO A 63 -19.24 12.26 4.80
CA PRO A 63 -18.27 13.35 4.63
C PRO A 63 -17.13 13.36 5.65
N GLY A 64 -17.31 12.71 6.82
CA GLY A 64 -16.28 12.56 7.84
C GLY A 64 -15.11 11.68 7.40
N ASP A 65 -15.28 10.95 6.31
CA ASP A 65 -14.31 10.00 5.76
C ASP A 65 -13.26 10.66 4.84
N ILE A 66 -13.25 11.99 4.80
CA ILE A 66 -12.32 12.79 4.00
C ILE A 66 -11.35 13.49 4.93
N HIS A 67 -10.11 13.01 4.95
CA HIS A 67 -9.03 13.54 5.79
C HIS A 67 -8.11 14.39 4.93
N SER A 68 -7.76 15.59 5.40
CA SER A 68 -6.94 16.55 4.66
C SER A 68 -5.73 16.98 5.48
N GLY A 69 -4.57 17.02 4.84
CA GLY A 69 -3.29 17.33 5.49
C GLY A 69 -2.65 16.11 6.14
N ILE A 70 -1.32 16.16 6.26
CA ILE A 70 -0.48 15.02 6.67
C ILE A 70 -0.92 14.44 8.01
N GLU A 71 -1.10 15.27 9.05
CA GLU A 71 -1.42 14.80 10.40
C GLU A 71 -2.75 14.04 10.46
N SER A 72 -3.79 14.56 9.80
CA SER A 72 -5.10 13.92 9.78
C SER A 72 -5.10 12.60 9.01
N ILE A 73 -4.34 12.54 7.91
CA ILE A 73 -4.15 11.31 7.13
C ILE A 73 -3.38 10.27 7.95
N LEU A 74 -2.28 10.68 8.61
CA LEU A 74 -1.50 9.77 9.45
C LEU A 74 -2.34 9.22 10.60
N SER A 75 -3.11 10.04 11.31
CA SER A 75 -4.01 9.58 12.38
C SER A 75 -4.97 8.50 11.86
N GLN A 76 -5.62 8.75 10.72
CA GLN A 76 -6.57 7.78 10.16
C GLN A 76 -5.89 6.47 9.71
N LEU A 77 -4.71 6.55 9.10
CA LEU A 77 -3.96 5.37 8.69
C LEU A 77 -3.43 4.59 9.91
N MET A 78 -3.00 5.29 10.97
CA MET A 78 -2.60 4.69 12.25
C MET A 78 -3.76 3.94 12.89
N GLU A 79 -4.94 4.56 12.98
CA GLU A 79 -6.15 3.94 13.54
C GLU A 79 -6.61 2.72 12.74
N GLY A 80 -6.40 2.74 11.42
CA GLY A 80 -6.76 1.64 10.52
C GLY A 80 -5.70 0.54 10.38
N THR A 81 -4.49 0.71 10.92
CA THR A 81 -3.40 -0.27 10.81
C THR A 81 -3.28 -1.07 12.10
N ILE A 82 -3.28 -2.39 11.98
CA ILE A 82 -3.15 -3.30 13.13
C ILE A 82 -1.67 -3.64 13.32
N SER A 83 -1.21 -3.67 14.57
CA SER A 83 0.19 -3.96 14.85
C SER A 83 0.58 -5.37 14.39
N GLY A 84 1.75 -5.50 13.77
CA GLY A 84 2.22 -6.75 13.18
C GLY A 84 1.59 -7.09 11.83
N GLN A 85 0.75 -6.22 11.27
CA GLN A 85 0.14 -6.43 9.94
C GLN A 85 1.20 -6.64 8.85
N LYS A 86 0.83 -7.42 7.82
CA LYS A 86 1.58 -7.60 6.57
C LYS A 86 0.70 -7.27 5.37
N THR A 87 1.21 -6.45 4.45
CA THR A 87 0.52 -6.05 3.23
C THR A 87 1.15 -6.72 2.01
N VAL A 88 0.36 -7.51 1.29
CA VAL A 88 0.74 -8.11 -0.01
C VAL A 88 0.04 -7.36 -1.14
N GLN A 89 0.81 -6.73 -2.04
CA GLN A 89 0.26 -6.09 -3.24
C GLN A 89 -0.01 -7.14 -4.32
N LYS A 90 -1.27 -7.57 -4.48
CA LYS A 90 -1.66 -8.57 -5.49
C LYS A 90 -1.61 -8.04 -6.91
N LEU A 91 -1.89 -6.75 -7.08
CA LEU A 91 -1.84 -6.06 -8.35
C LEU A 91 -1.44 -4.62 -8.11
N LEU A 92 -0.47 -4.11 -8.88
CA LEU A 92 -0.07 -2.71 -8.84
C LEU A 92 0.04 -2.19 -10.26
N LEU A 93 -0.90 -1.34 -10.64
CA LEU A 93 -0.96 -0.68 -11.94
C LEU A 93 -0.53 0.77 -11.80
N VAL A 94 0.37 1.22 -12.67
CA VAL A 94 0.83 2.62 -12.72
C VAL A 94 0.53 3.20 -14.08
N ASP A 95 -0.27 4.26 -14.09
CA ASP A 95 -0.62 5.03 -15.28
C ASP A 95 -0.45 6.54 -15.03
N ARG A 96 0.60 7.13 -15.61
CA ARG A 96 0.84 8.59 -15.68
C ARG A 96 0.60 9.35 -14.36
N GLY A 97 1.17 8.85 -13.27
CA GLY A 97 1.05 9.46 -11.94
C GLY A 97 -0.18 9.04 -11.16
N ARG A 98 -1.02 8.15 -11.70
CA ARG A 98 -2.06 7.45 -10.96
C ARG A 98 -1.66 6.00 -10.74
N VAL A 99 -1.91 5.51 -9.54
CA VAL A 99 -1.63 4.13 -9.14
C VAL A 99 -2.92 3.48 -8.68
N THR A 100 -3.16 2.26 -9.11
CA THR A 100 -4.22 1.41 -8.56
C THR A 100 -3.57 0.16 -8.01
N CYS A 101 -3.71 -0.05 -6.70
CA CYS A 101 -3.12 -1.15 -5.98
C CYS A 101 -4.22 -2.00 -5.34
N TYR A 102 -4.31 -3.26 -5.74
CA TYR A 102 -5.09 -4.25 -5.02
C TYR A 102 -4.19 -4.89 -3.97
N VAL A 103 -4.57 -4.81 -2.71
CA VAL A 103 -3.78 -5.31 -1.59
C VAL A 103 -4.58 -6.31 -0.75
N ALA A 104 -3.87 -7.29 -0.21
CA ALA A 104 -4.35 -8.14 0.87
C ALA A 104 -3.53 -7.82 2.13
N GLN A 105 -4.20 -7.47 3.22
CA GLN A 105 -3.59 -7.15 4.51
C GLN A 105 -3.88 -8.28 5.48
N PHE A 106 -2.86 -8.78 6.17
CA PHE A 106 -2.94 -9.91 7.09
C PHE A 106 -2.54 -9.46 8.49
N TRP A 107 -3.25 -9.88 9.53
CA TRP A 107 -2.87 -9.60 10.92
C TRP A 107 -3.34 -10.71 11.86
N MET A 108 -2.69 -10.83 13.02
CA MET A 108 -3.13 -11.72 14.10
C MET A 108 -4.27 -11.08 14.87
N GLN A 109 -5.33 -11.84 15.14
CA GLN A 109 -6.41 -11.37 16.00
C GLN A 109 -6.06 -11.59 17.47
N THR A 110 -6.46 -10.65 18.31
CA THR A 110 -6.37 -10.83 19.77
C THR A 110 -7.48 -11.78 20.19
N VAL A 111 -7.10 -12.97 20.66
CA VAL A 111 -8.04 -14.02 21.11
C VAL A 111 -8.11 -14.07 22.64
N GLU A 112 -9.22 -14.59 23.19
CA GLU A 112 -9.34 -14.77 24.64
C GLU A 112 -8.47 -15.93 25.15
N ASP A 113 -8.16 -15.93 26.45
CA ASP A 113 -7.37 -16.99 27.07
C ASP A 113 -8.04 -18.37 26.88
N GLY A 114 -7.36 -19.26 26.16
CA GLY A 114 -7.83 -20.63 25.89
C GLY A 114 -8.47 -20.82 24.51
N GLU A 115 -8.56 -19.76 23.70
CA GLU A 115 -8.91 -19.86 22.28
C GLU A 115 -7.66 -20.11 21.41
N ASP A 116 -7.87 -20.82 20.31
CA ASP A 116 -6.80 -21.05 19.33
C ASP A 116 -6.53 -19.75 18.55
N PRO A 117 -5.26 -19.39 18.32
CA PRO A 117 -4.93 -18.20 17.54
C PRO A 117 -5.39 -18.35 16.09
N PHE A 118 -5.81 -17.23 15.51
CA PHE A 118 -6.11 -17.13 14.10
C PHE A 118 -5.67 -15.77 13.54
N SER A 119 -5.51 -15.73 12.23
CA SER A 119 -5.22 -14.50 11.48
C SER A 119 -6.39 -14.11 10.61
N SER A 120 -6.52 -12.82 10.35
CA SER A 120 -7.49 -12.26 9.42
C SER A 120 -6.81 -11.71 8.18
N GLU A 121 -7.50 -11.74 7.06
CA GLU A 121 -7.11 -11.14 5.79
C GLU A 121 -8.22 -10.18 5.33
N SER A 122 -7.86 -8.90 5.11
CA SER A 122 -8.73 -7.93 4.45
C SER A 122 -8.21 -7.59 3.06
N ARG A 123 -9.12 -7.31 2.13
CA ARG A 123 -8.79 -6.99 0.74
C ARG A 123 -9.28 -5.59 0.39
N LEU A 124 -8.35 -4.76 -0.06
CA LEU A 124 -8.58 -3.35 -0.28
C LEU A 124 -8.06 -2.92 -1.65
N VAL A 125 -8.72 -1.93 -2.24
CA VAL A 125 -8.24 -1.23 -3.43
C VAL A 125 -7.81 0.18 -3.05
N PHE A 126 -6.53 0.46 -3.24
CA PHE A 126 -5.95 1.79 -3.10
C PHE A 126 -5.86 2.45 -4.47
N VAL A 127 -6.47 3.61 -4.62
CA VAL A 127 -6.30 4.50 -5.77
C VAL A 127 -5.49 5.70 -5.30
N ILE A 128 -4.26 5.82 -5.77
CA ILE A 128 -3.30 6.83 -5.32
C ILE A 128 -2.96 7.74 -6.49
N ASP A 129 -3.23 9.04 -6.36
CA ASP A 129 -2.76 10.03 -7.31
C ASP A 129 -1.50 10.71 -6.78
N LEU A 130 -0.52 10.87 -7.66
CA LEU A 130 0.73 11.57 -7.44
C LEU A 130 0.71 12.94 -8.12
N ASP A 131 1.52 13.87 -7.63
CA ASP A 131 1.82 15.12 -8.31
C ASP A 131 3.03 15.01 -9.27
N GLU A 132 3.46 16.14 -9.83
CA GLU A 132 4.60 16.21 -10.76
C GLU A 132 5.94 15.87 -10.08
N GLN A 133 6.04 16.08 -8.77
CA GLN A 133 7.16 15.70 -7.92
C GLN A 133 7.01 14.27 -7.36
N GLN A 134 6.01 13.53 -7.85
CA GLN A 134 5.65 12.18 -7.45
C GLN A 134 5.22 12.05 -5.98
N GLN A 135 4.92 13.14 -5.27
CA GLN A 135 4.34 13.08 -3.92
C GLN A 135 2.88 12.66 -4.00
N ILE A 136 2.43 11.91 -3.00
CA ILE A 136 1.04 11.45 -2.92
C ILE A 136 0.17 12.67 -2.60
N ARG A 137 -0.67 13.07 -3.56
CA ARG A 137 -1.65 14.16 -3.38
C ARG A 137 -3.03 13.64 -2.97
N ARG A 138 -3.35 12.39 -3.30
CA ARG A 138 -4.63 11.76 -2.98
C ARG A 138 -4.47 10.26 -2.78
N ILE A 139 -5.11 9.74 -1.75
CA ILE A 139 -5.32 8.31 -1.51
C ILE A 139 -6.83 8.09 -1.41
N GLU A 140 -7.33 7.09 -2.11
CA GLU A 140 -8.69 6.60 -1.94
C GLU A 140 -8.63 5.11 -1.62
N ILE A 141 -9.22 4.72 -0.50
CA ILE A 141 -9.25 3.33 -0.03
C ILE A 141 -10.69 2.83 -0.18
N ARG A 142 -10.85 1.73 -0.91
CA ARG A 142 -12.13 1.07 -1.16
C ARG A 142 -12.06 -0.36 -0.62
N ASP A 143 -13.12 -0.79 0.06
CA ASP A 143 -13.29 -2.17 0.49
C ASP A 143 -13.70 -3.02 -0.73
N ASP A 144 -13.15 -4.22 -0.88
CA ASP A 144 -13.47 -5.16 -1.98
C ASP A 144 -14.63 -6.13 -1.62
N GLU A 145 -15.63 -5.66 -0.86
CA GLU A 145 -16.77 -6.41 -0.31
C GLU A 145 -16.48 -7.21 1.00
N ASN A 146 -16.84 -6.58 2.12
CA ASN A 146 -17.48 -7.07 3.37
C ASN A 146 -17.17 -8.39 4.10
N GLU A 147 -16.21 -9.24 3.70
CA GLU A 147 -15.82 -10.37 4.56
C GLU A 147 -14.30 -10.44 4.72
N ASP A 148 -13.83 -10.12 5.93
CA ASP A 148 -12.48 -10.48 6.35
C ASP A 148 -12.38 -12.01 6.33
N LEU A 149 -11.41 -12.53 5.59
CA LEU A 149 -11.16 -13.96 5.54
C LEU A 149 -10.42 -14.37 6.81
N VAL A 150 -10.85 -15.46 7.43
CA VAL A 150 -10.22 -15.99 8.65
C VAL A 150 -9.39 -17.22 8.30
N HIS A 151 -8.16 -17.25 8.81
CA HIS A 151 -7.22 -18.35 8.64
C HIS A 151 -6.81 -18.87 10.02
N GLU A 152 -7.07 -20.16 10.28
CA GLU A 152 -6.65 -20.83 11.51
C GLU A 152 -5.12 -20.88 11.62
N GLY A 153 -4.59 -20.62 12.82
CA GLY A 153 -3.18 -20.77 13.14
C GLY A 153 -2.53 -19.51 13.68
N ASP A 154 -1.29 -19.70 14.15
CA ASP A 154 -0.45 -18.68 14.76
C ASP A 154 0.29 -17.81 13.72
N GLU A 155 1.19 -16.95 14.22
CA GLU A 155 2.02 -16.06 13.39
C GLU A 155 2.85 -16.83 12.34
N PHE A 156 3.31 -18.04 12.67
CA PHE A 156 4.04 -18.88 11.72
C PHE A 156 3.13 -19.31 10.56
N MET A 157 1.90 -19.71 10.85
CA MET A 157 0.91 -20.04 9.83
C MET A 157 0.50 -18.81 9.01
N MET A 158 0.30 -17.65 9.65
CA MET A 158 0.08 -16.38 8.93
C MET A 158 1.22 -16.10 7.95
N GLY A 159 2.49 -16.28 8.36
CA GLY A 159 3.65 -16.12 7.48
C GLY A 159 3.59 -17.01 6.23
N ARG A 160 3.11 -18.26 6.36
CA ARG A 160 2.92 -19.16 5.22
C ARG A 160 1.79 -18.71 4.29
N VAL A 161 0.71 -18.17 4.84
CA VAL A 161 -0.39 -17.60 4.04
C VAL A 161 0.09 -16.36 3.27
N VAL A 162 0.85 -15.48 3.93
CA VAL A 162 1.49 -14.31 3.30
C VAL A 162 2.41 -14.73 2.15
N GLU A 163 3.32 -15.69 2.37
CA GLU A 163 4.20 -16.19 1.30
C GLU A 163 3.42 -16.79 0.12
N ALA A 164 2.36 -17.55 0.38
CA ALA A 164 1.51 -18.10 -0.67
C ALA A 164 0.81 -16.98 -1.44
N ALA A 165 0.33 -15.96 -0.72
CA ALA A 165 -0.30 -14.79 -1.29
C ALA A 165 0.66 -13.98 -2.19
N GLU A 166 1.93 -13.84 -1.81
CA GLU A 166 2.98 -13.22 -2.61
C GLU A 166 3.31 -14.02 -3.88
N LYS A 167 3.45 -15.35 -3.74
CA LYS A 167 3.70 -16.24 -4.88
C LYS A 167 2.58 -16.18 -5.92
N ASP A 168 1.33 -16.11 -5.48
CA ASP A 168 0.20 -15.95 -6.37
C ASP A 168 0.14 -14.56 -7.03
N ALA A 169 0.52 -13.50 -6.31
CA ALA A 169 0.66 -12.16 -6.89
C ALA A 169 1.70 -12.13 -8.02
N MET A 170 2.85 -12.79 -7.82
CA MET A 170 3.89 -12.88 -8.85
C MET A 170 3.39 -13.62 -10.11
N ARG A 171 2.63 -14.70 -9.93
CA ARG A 171 2.05 -15.47 -11.05
C ARG A 171 1.00 -14.70 -11.84
N LEU A 172 0.28 -13.77 -11.20
CA LEU A 172 -0.68 -12.88 -11.87
C LEU A 172 0.04 -11.91 -12.80
N VAL A 173 1.19 -11.37 -12.38
CA VAL A 173 2.01 -10.47 -13.21
C VAL A 173 2.54 -11.17 -14.46
N ASP A 174 2.90 -12.45 -14.37
CA ASP A 174 3.41 -13.22 -15.53
C ASP A 174 2.33 -13.54 -16.60
N ARG A 175 1.05 -13.32 -16.28
CA ARG A 175 -0.09 -13.61 -17.17
C ARG A 175 -0.66 -12.38 -17.89
N ILE A 176 -0.18 -11.17 -17.56
CA ILE A 176 -0.63 -9.88 -18.11
C ILE A 176 0.46 -9.32 -19.04
#